data_AF-V7IDY2-F1
#
_entry.id   AF-V7IDY2-F1
#
_cell.length_a   1.000
_cell.length_b   1.000
_cell.length_c   1.000
_cell.angle_alpha   90.00
_cell.angle_beta   90.00
_cell.angle_gamma   90.00
#
_symmetry.space_group_name_H-M   'P 1'
#
loop_
_entity.id
_entity.type
_entity.pdbx_description
1 polymer ?
#
loop_
_entity_poly.entity_id
_entity_poly.type
_entity_poly.pdbx_seq_one_letter_code
_entity_poly.pdbx_strand_id
1 'polypeptide(L)'
;MVSPWFLLISAAIIEELAWHSYGTDALLSRFSMFTASMIFTVYWALWHLPLAFIQGYYHSQVVAEGALYTANFVFSMIVFVLLSNWLYLKSGRSILIAVLFHLSANLGNEIFATHPDSKIIQTGLLLILILWIITKDKALFFSKP
;
A
#
# COMPACT_ATOMS: atom_id res chain seq x y z
N MET A 1 -20.07 16.01 -13.15
CA MET A 1 -19.47 14.80 -12.55
C MET A 1 -17.97 15.05 -12.42
N VAL A 2 -17.37 14.71 -11.29
CA VAL A 2 -15.91 14.83 -11.08
C VAL A 2 -15.22 13.67 -11.80
N SER A 3 -14.08 13.92 -12.46
CA SER A 3 -13.33 12.89 -13.18
C SER A 3 -12.82 11.81 -12.23
N PRO A 4 -12.97 10.50 -12.53
CA PRO A 4 -12.35 9.42 -11.74
C PRO A 4 -10.84 9.58 -11.58
N TRP A 5 -10.16 10.10 -12.62
CA TRP A 5 -8.73 10.39 -12.58
C TRP A 5 -8.37 11.45 -11.55
N PHE A 6 -9.21 12.48 -11.41
CA PHE A 6 -9.00 13.50 -10.39
C PHE A 6 -9.13 12.88 -8.99
N LEU A 7 -10.15 12.05 -8.76
CA LEU A 7 -10.35 11.36 -7.49
C LEU A 7 -9.18 10.44 -7.12
N LEU A 8 -8.69 9.64 -8.07
CA LEU A 8 -7.54 8.75 -7.86
C LEU A 8 -6.27 9.53 -7.49
N ILE A 9 -6.01 10.64 -8.19
CA ILE A 9 -4.84 11.47 -7.93
C ILE A 9 -4.96 12.14 -6.56
N SER A 10 -6.11 12.76 -6.28
CA SER A 10 -6.35 13.43 -5.00
C SER A 10 -6.34 12.44 -3.83
N ALA A 11 -6.88 11.23 -3.99
CA ALA A 11 -6.86 10.20 -2.95
C ALA A 11 -5.43 9.84 -2.55
N ALA A 12 -4.57 9.50 -3.51
CA ALA A 12 -3.17 9.16 -3.20
C ALA A 12 -2.42 10.33 -2.53
N ILE A 13 -2.65 11.57 -2.97
CA ILE A 13 -2.04 12.75 -2.34
C ILE A 13 -2.51 12.90 -0.88
N ILE A 14 -3.82 12.84 -0.64
CA ILE A 14 -4.40 13.03 0.69
C ILE A 14 -3.98 11.90 1.63
N GLU A 15 -4.02 10.66 1.15
CA GLU A 15 -3.61 9.48 1.91
C GLU A 15 -2.15 9.57 2.33
N GLU A 16 -1.21 9.72 1.40
CA GLU A 16 0.21 9.76 1.76
C GLU A 16 0.58 11.01 2.57
N LEU A 17 -0.13 12.15 2.39
CA LEU A 17 0.01 13.29 3.30
C LEU A 17 -0.40 12.92 4.72
N ALA A 18 -1.54 12.25 4.92
CA ALA A 18 -1.99 11.83 6.24
C ALA A 18 -1.06 10.76 6.86
N TRP A 19 -0.66 9.78 6.06
CA TRP A 19 0.13 8.64 6.50
C TRP A 19 1.59 9.03 6.78
N HIS A 20 2.25 9.80 5.93
CA HIS A 20 3.69 10.09 6.05
C HIS A 20 4.04 11.45 6.65
N SER A 21 3.06 12.29 6.98
CA SER A 21 3.32 13.48 7.81
C SER A 21 3.38 13.18 9.31
N TYR A 22 2.57 12.22 9.78
CA TYR A 22 2.51 11.85 11.19
C TYR A 22 2.40 10.34 11.42
N GLY A 23 1.49 9.64 10.73
CA GLY A 23 1.15 8.24 11.05
C GLY A 23 2.34 7.28 11.08
N THR A 24 3.09 7.21 9.99
CA THR A 24 4.26 6.33 9.83
C THR A 24 5.38 6.73 10.80
N ASP A 25 5.75 8.00 10.87
CA ASP A 25 6.83 8.46 11.75
C ASP A 25 6.48 8.28 13.24
N ALA A 26 5.21 8.41 13.63
CA ALA A 26 4.76 8.11 14.98
C ALA A 26 4.97 6.63 15.34
N LEU A 27 4.70 5.70 14.41
CA LEU A 27 4.98 4.26 14.61
C LEU A 27 6.49 3.99 14.61
N LEU A 28 7.25 4.59 13.70
CA LEU A 28 8.70 4.44 13.60
C LEU A 28 9.44 4.98 14.83
N SER A 29 8.85 5.89 15.60
CA SER A 29 9.43 6.35 16.88
C SER A 29 9.43 5.29 17.99
N ARG A 30 8.66 4.20 17.83
CA ARG A 30 8.46 3.15 18.84
C ARG A 30 8.75 1.74 18.36
N PHE A 31 8.70 1.53 17.05
CA PHE A 31 8.81 0.21 16.45
C PHE A 31 9.83 0.23 15.31
N SER A 32 10.43 -0.93 15.04
CA SER A 32 11.21 -1.11 13.81
C SER A 32 10.34 -0.86 12.59
N MET A 33 10.96 -0.51 11.45
CA MET A 33 10.23 -0.26 10.21
C MET A 33 9.32 -1.43 9.80
N PHE A 34 9.77 -2.68 9.97
CA PHE A 34 8.95 -3.85 9.68
C PHE A 34 7.72 -3.91 10.58
N THR A 35 7.88 -3.78 11.90
CA THR A 35 6.76 -3.83 12.85
C THR A 35 5.81 -2.65 12.66
N ALA A 36 6.34 -1.44 12.45
CA ALA A 36 5.55 -0.25 12.12
C ALA A 36 4.71 -0.48 10.86
N SER A 37 5.31 -1.06 9.81
CA SER A 37 4.60 -1.38 8.57
C SER A 37 3.48 -2.40 8.78
N MET A 38 3.70 -3.47 9.58
CA MET A 38 2.65 -4.45 9.86
C MET A 38 1.47 -3.84 10.64
N ILE A 39 1.76 -3.04 11.67
CA ILE A 39 0.73 -2.33 12.45
C ILE A 39 -0.06 -1.40 11.53
N PHE A 40 0.64 -0.63 10.70
CA PHE A 40 0.01 0.29 9.76
C PHE A 40 -0.86 -0.45 8.73
N THR A 41 -0.40 -1.57 8.17
CA THR A 41 -1.20 -2.35 7.22
C THR A 41 -2.49 -2.86 7.86
N VAL A 42 -2.48 -3.32 9.12
CA VAL A 42 -3.71 -3.73 9.82
C VAL A 42 -4.68 -2.56 9.93
N TYR A 43 -4.18 -1.39 10.37
CA TYR A 43 -5.00 -0.18 10.46
C TYR A 43 -5.57 0.22 9.09
N TRP A 44 -4.73 0.23 8.05
CA TRP A 44 -5.14 0.64 6.71
C TRP A 44 -6.11 -0.37 6.07
N ALA A 45 -5.97 -1.67 6.32
CA ALA A 45 -6.94 -2.68 5.89
C ALA A 45 -8.31 -2.50 6.57
N LEU A 46 -8.32 -2.19 7.87
CA LEU A 46 -9.55 -1.85 8.59
C LEU A 46 -10.18 -0.54 8.10
N TRP A 47 -9.37 0.43 7.69
CA TRP A 47 -9.84 1.67 7.08
C TRP A 47 -10.53 1.42 5.73
N HIS A 48 -10.08 0.44 4.95
CA HIS A 48 -10.71 0.03 3.69
C HIS A 48 -11.96 -0.85 3.87
N LEU A 49 -12.08 -1.55 5.00
CA LEU A 49 -13.14 -2.53 5.25
C LEU A 49 -14.57 -2.00 4.98
N PRO A 50 -14.96 -0.77 5.37
CA PRO A 50 -16.28 -0.23 5.06
C PRO A 50 -16.62 -0.22 3.56
N LEU A 51 -15.62 -0.01 2.70
CA LEU A 51 -15.79 0.05 1.25
C LEU A 51 -16.22 -1.30 0.65
N ALA A 52 -15.90 -2.41 1.33
CA ALA A 52 -16.33 -3.75 0.92
C ALA A 52 -17.85 -3.94 1.00
N PHE A 53 -18.55 -3.11 1.78
CA PHE A 53 -20.00 -3.18 1.96
C PHE A 53 -20.77 -2.17 1.09
N ILE A 54 -20.08 -1.35 0.29
CA ILE A 54 -20.71 -0.35 -0.58
C ILE A 54 -20.83 -0.93 -2.00
N GLN A 55 -22.06 -1.14 -2.46
CA GLN A 55 -22.31 -1.69 -3.80
C GLN A 55 -21.70 -0.80 -4.89
N GLY A 56 -20.99 -1.43 -5.83
CA GLY A 56 -20.35 -0.75 -6.96
C GLY A 56 -18.94 -0.22 -6.69
N TYR A 57 -18.44 -0.30 -5.45
CA TYR A 57 -17.05 0.02 -5.12
C TYR A 57 -16.11 -1.15 -5.49
N TYR A 58 -14.86 -0.82 -5.81
CA TYR A 58 -13.83 -1.82 -6.11
C TYR A 58 -13.75 -2.94 -5.06
N HIS A 59 -13.78 -2.57 -3.77
CA HIS A 59 -13.69 -3.51 -2.66
C HIS A 59 -14.86 -4.49 -2.60
N SER A 60 -16.09 -4.04 -2.89
CA SER A 60 -17.25 -4.95 -2.92
C SER A 60 -17.19 -5.90 -4.12
N GLN A 61 -16.61 -5.47 -5.24
CA GLN A 61 -16.33 -6.36 -6.38
C GLN A 61 -15.29 -7.41 -6.03
N VAL A 62 -14.17 -7.04 -5.40
CA VAL A 62 -13.12 -7.99 -4.96
C VAL A 62 -13.69 -9.05 -4.01
N VAL A 63 -14.59 -8.65 -3.10
CA VAL A 63 -15.28 -9.60 -2.22
C VAL A 63 -16.20 -10.54 -3.01
N ALA A 64 -16.94 -10.00 -3.99
CA ALA A 64 -17.82 -10.80 -4.85
C ALA A 64 -17.06 -11.76 -5.77
N GLU A 65 -15.84 -11.40 -6.21
CA GLU A 65 -14.96 -12.26 -7.01
C GLU A 65 -14.46 -13.48 -6.22
N GLY A 66 -14.35 -13.36 -4.89
CA GLY A 66 -14.15 -14.50 -4.00
C GLY A 66 -13.03 -14.34 -2.96
N ALA A 67 -12.93 -15.35 -2.10
CA ALA A 67 -12.04 -15.32 -0.93
C ALA A 67 -10.55 -15.21 -1.29
N LEU A 68 -10.12 -15.82 -2.41
CA LEU A 68 -8.73 -15.75 -2.87
C LEU A 68 -8.32 -14.31 -3.23
N TYR A 69 -9.16 -13.60 -3.98
CA TYR A 69 -8.88 -12.23 -4.41
C TYR A 69 -8.97 -11.25 -3.25
N THR A 70 -9.91 -11.47 -2.33
CA THR A 70 -10.00 -10.73 -1.06
C THR A 70 -8.72 -10.91 -0.22
N ALA A 71 -8.25 -12.15 -0.06
CA ALA A 71 -7.02 -12.43 0.66
C ALA A 71 -5.80 -11.80 -0.04
N ASN A 72 -5.75 -11.87 -1.38
CA ASN A 72 -4.69 -11.24 -2.16
C ASN A 72 -4.68 -9.72 -2.00
N PHE A 73 -5.84 -9.05 -1.94
CA PHE A 73 -5.92 -7.61 -1.70
C PHE A 73 -5.30 -7.23 -0.36
N VAL A 74 -5.67 -7.91 0.74
CA VAL A 74 -5.09 -7.64 2.06
C VAL A 74 -3.59 -7.94 2.07
N PHE A 75 -3.17 -9.04 1.43
CA PHE A 75 -1.76 -9.40 1.35
C PHE A 75 -0.93 -8.43 0.50
N SER A 76 -1.49 -7.91 -0.59
CA SER A 76 -0.81 -6.92 -1.44
C SER A 76 -0.60 -5.59 -0.71
N MET A 77 -1.50 -5.22 0.22
CA MET A 77 -1.31 -4.06 1.08
C MET A 77 -0.06 -4.20 1.97
N ILE A 78 0.25 -5.40 2.46
CA ILE A 78 1.47 -5.65 3.25
C ILE A 78 2.71 -5.34 2.41
N VAL A 79 2.76 -5.90 1.19
CA VAL A 79 3.87 -5.72 0.26
C VAL A 79 4.01 -4.24 -0.15
N PHE A 80 2.88 -3.60 -0.45
CA PHE A 80 2.83 -2.18 -0.82
C PHE A 80 3.35 -1.27 0.29
N VAL A 81 2.88 -1.45 1.54
CA VAL A 81 3.30 -0.62 2.68
C VAL A 81 4.79 -0.79 2.96
N LEU A 82 5.31 -2.03 2.89
CA LEU A 82 6.74 -2.27 3.08
C LEU A 82 7.59 -1.57 2.01
N LEU A 83 7.17 -1.61 0.74
CA LEU A 83 7.85 -0.92 -0.36
C LEU A 83 7.74 0.61 -0.23
N SER A 84 6.55 1.13 0.08
CA SER A 84 6.32 2.56 0.25
C SER A 84 7.16 3.13 1.40
N ASN A 85 7.14 2.47 2.57
CA ASN A 85 7.95 2.90 3.71
C ASN A 85 9.46 2.76 3.44
N TRP A 86 9.88 1.75 2.68
CA TRP A 86 11.28 1.62 2.27
C TRP A 86 11.70 2.80 1.39
N LEU A 87 10.91 3.13 0.36
CA LEU A 87 11.15 4.27 -0.52
C LEU A 87 11.14 5.60 0.23
N TYR A 88 10.15 5.79 1.12
CA TYR A 88 10.03 6.97 1.96
C TYR A 88 11.29 7.18 2.80
N LEU A 89 11.76 6.16 3.52
CA LEU A 89 12.97 6.28 4.35
C LEU A 89 14.24 6.45 3.51
N LYS A 90 14.39 5.70 2.41
CA LYS A 90 15.56 5.80 1.52
C LYS A 90 15.65 7.13 0.78
N SER A 91 14.54 7.81 0.57
CA SER A 91 14.47 9.14 -0.04
C SER A 91 14.59 10.29 0.97
N GLY A 92 15.00 10.01 2.21
CA GLY A 92 15.14 11.03 3.24
C GLY A 92 13.80 11.54 3.77
N ARG A 93 12.81 10.65 3.90
CA ARG A 93 11.43 10.95 4.33
C ARG A 93 10.67 11.86 3.35
N SER A 94 10.87 11.67 2.05
CA SER A 94 10.17 12.45 1.03
C SER A 94 8.73 11.94 0.83
N ILE A 95 7.75 12.71 1.30
CA ILE A 95 6.32 12.42 1.09
C ILE A 95 5.98 12.40 -0.42
N LEU A 96 6.63 13.24 -1.22
CA LEU A 96 6.43 13.25 -2.67
C LEU A 96 6.77 11.89 -3.32
N ILE A 97 7.83 11.21 -2.85
CA ILE A 97 8.19 9.89 -3.38
C ILE A 97 7.14 8.84 -3.00
N ALA A 98 6.60 8.91 -1.77
CA ALA A 98 5.49 8.05 -1.34
C ALA A 98 4.24 8.27 -2.20
N VAL A 99 3.87 9.54 -2.43
CA VAL A 99 2.77 9.94 -3.33
C VAL A 99 2.97 9.41 -4.74
N LEU A 100 4.15 9.60 -5.34
CA LEU A 100 4.43 9.13 -6.71
C LEU A 100 4.37 7.59 -6.81
N PHE A 101 4.85 6.89 -5.79
CA PHE A 101 4.76 5.43 -5.72
C PHE A 101 3.30 4.96 -5.63
N HIS A 102 2.51 5.53 -4.72
CA HIS A 102 1.08 5.23 -4.61
C HIS A 102 0.33 5.55 -5.92
N LEU A 103 0.57 6.71 -6.51
CA LEU A 103 -0.02 7.08 -7.81
C LEU A 103 0.33 6.06 -8.90
N SER A 104 1.57 5.61 -8.99
CA SER A 104 1.98 4.62 -9.99
C SER A 104 1.22 3.30 -9.85
N ALA A 105 0.94 2.87 -8.60
CA ALA A 105 0.17 1.66 -8.34
C ALA A 105 -1.30 1.84 -8.74
N ASN A 106 -1.92 2.95 -8.34
CA ASN A 106 -3.32 3.25 -8.65
C ASN A 106 -3.54 3.42 -10.15
N LEU A 107 -2.76 4.31 -10.78
CA LEU A 107 -2.88 4.59 -12.20
C LEU A 107 -2.53 3.38 -13.05
N GLY A 108 -1.50 2.61 -12.67
CA GLY A 108 -1.13 1.38 -13.39
C GLY A 108 -2.28 0.37 -13.40
N ASN A 109 -2.87 0.09 -12.25
CA ASN A 109 -3.97 -0.88 -12.15
C ASN A 109 -5.20 -0.47 -12.97
N GLU A 110 -5.51 0.83 -13.01
CA GLU A 110 -6.66 1.39 -13.73
C GLU A 110 -6.42 1.49 -15.24
N ILE A 111 -5.27 2.04 -15.67
CA ILE A 111 -4.93 2.18 -17.10
C ILE A 111 -4.88 0.82 -17.80
N PHE A 112 -4.33 -0.19 -17.13
CA PHE A 112 -4.21 -1.54 -17.69
C PHE A 112 -5.43 -2.43 -17.45
N ALA A 113 -6.48 -1.94 -16.79
CA ALA A 113 -7.69 -2.69 -16.46
C ALA A 113 -7.37 -4.11 -15.95
N THR A 114 -6.48 -4.17 -14.95
CA THR A 114 -5.80 -5.41 -14.54
C THR A 114 -6.78 -6.48 -14.05
N HIS A 115 -6.69 -7.68 -14.63
CA HIS A 115 -7.46 -8.85 -14.20
C HIS A 115 -7.07 -9.29 -12.78
N PRO A 116 -7.98 -9.84 -11.96
CA PRO A 116 -7.69 -10.32 -10.61
C PRO A 116 -6.50 -11.29 -10.53
N ASP A 117 -6.40 -12.23 -11.47
CA ASP A 117 -5.25 -13.16 -11.53
C ASP A 117 -3.92 -12.43 -11.81
N SER A 118 -3.94 -11.40 -12.65
CA SER A 118 -2.74 -10.57 -12.90
C SER A 118 -2.30 -9.82 -11.64
N LYS A 119 -3.24 -9.43 -10.76
CA LYS A 119 -2.93 -8.81 -9.46
C LYS A 119 -2.29 -9.80 -8.48
N ILE A 120 -2.64 -11.08 -8.55
CA ILE A 120 -1.96 -12.14 -7.78
C ILE A 120 -0.51 -12.26 -8.26
N ILE A 121 -0.29 -12.31 -9.58
CA ILE A 121 1.06 -12.37 -10.17
C ILE A 121 1.87 -11.13 -9.78
N GLN A 122 1.29 -9.93 -9.91
CA GLN A 122 1.91 -8.67 -9.49
C GLN A 122 2.33 -8.71 -8.02
N THR A 123 1.45 -9.19 -7.14
CA THR A 123 1.72 -9.32 -5.71
C THR A 123 2.87 -10.28 -5.45
N GLY A 124 2.93 -11.42 -6.15
CA GLY A 124 4.03 -12.36 -6.09
C GLY A 124 5.38 -11.77 -6.54
N LEU A 125 5.39 -11.02 -7.64
CA LEU A 125 6.60 -10.35 -8.14
C LEU A 125 7.10 -9.29 -7.17
N LEU A 126 6.20 -8.46 -6.64
CA LEU A 126 6.54 -7.43 -5.65
C LEU A 126 6.96 -8.05 -4.31
N LEU A 127 6.39 -9.21 -3.94
CA LEU A 127 6.82 -9.97 -2.77
C LEU A 127 8.27 -10.44 -2.93
N ILE A 128 8.63 -11.00 -4.09
CA ILE A 128 10.02 -11.41 -4.35
C ILE A 128 10.96 -10.20 -4.25
N LEU A 129 10.55 -9.06 -4.82
CA LEU A 129 11.33 -7.81 -4.75
C LEU A 129 11.52 -7.35 -3.30
N ILE A 130 10.45 -7.24 -2.50
CA ILE A 130 10.58 -6.76 -1.12
C ILE A 130 11.37 -7.74 -0.23
N LEU A 131 11.23 -9.05 -0.44
CA LEU A 131 12.04 -10.04 0.27
C LEU A 131 13.52 -9.86 -0.06
N TRP A 132 13.86 -9.66 -1.34
CA TRP A 132 15.23 -9.35 -1.75
C TRP A 132 15.74 -8.05 -1.12
N ILE A 133 14.95 -6.97 -1.15
CA ILE A 133 15.29 -5.68 -0.52
C ILE A 133 15.55 -5.85 0.98
N ILE A 134 14.68 -6.59 1.69
CA ILE A 134 14.84 -6.88 3.12
C ILE A 134 16.18 -7.56 3.38
N THR A 135 16.64 -8.47 2.50
CA THR A 135 17.96 -9.10 2.68
C THR A 135 19.13 -8.12 2.54
N LYS A 136 18.96 -7.05 1.74
CA LYS A 136 20.00 -6.04 1.48
C LYS A 136 20.02 -4.93 2.53
N ASP A 137 18.85 -4.49 2.97
CA ASP A 137 18.68 -3.37 3.90
C ASP A 137 18.16 -3.84 5.29
N LYS A 138 18.59 -5.02 5.77
CA LYS A 138 18.11 -5.62 7.04
C LYS A 138 18.12 -4.65 8.21
N ALA A 139 19.16 -3.84 8.35
CA ALA A 139 19.28 -2.86 9.42
C ALA A 139 18.15 -1.82 9.36
N LEU A 140 17.74 -1.38 8.17
CA LEU A 140 16.63 -0.43 8.04
C LEU A 140 15.30 -1.04 8.49
N PHE A 141 15.06 -2.32 8.15
CA PHE A 141 13.80 -3.01 8.49
C PHE A 141 13.68 -3.39 9.96
N PHE A 142 14.78 -3.80 10.60
CA PHE A 142 14.73 -4.48 11.90
C PHE A 142 15.46 -3.76 13.03
N SER A 143 16.20 -2.66 12.76
CA SER A 143 16.75 -1.86 13.86
C SER A 143 15.63 -1.31 14.71
N LYS A 144 15.86 -1.29 16.02
CA LYS A 144 14.99 -0.58 16.95
C LYS A 144 15.18 0.94 16.74
N PRO A 145 14.15 1.74 17.05
CA PRO A 145 14.26 3.20 17.05
C PRO A 145 15.39 3.71 17.93
#